data_AF-A0A2N5ZF42-F1
#
_entry.id   AF-A0A2N5ZF42-F1
#
_cell.length_a   1.000
_cell.length_b   1.000
_cell.length_c   1.000
_cell.angle_alpha   90.00
_cell.angle_beta   90.00
_cell.angle_gamma   90.00
#
_symmetry.space_group_name_H-M   'P 1'
#
loop_
_entity.id
_entity.type
_entity.pdbx_description
1 polymer ?
#
loop_
_entity_poly.entity_id
_entity_poly.type
_entity_poly.pdbx_seq_one_letter_code
_entity_poly.pdbx_strand_id
1 'polypeptide(L)'
;MISQKERLYYLDCLRILAFGLLFVFHTIRFFDHFPWLVKNDEQSILASFIVGFTHGWRMHLIFFISGVGTYFALKSRKKLFVKDRFKRLLVPFIAGIILIIPPQKFTEAIFNGWFNGSIWEYIKAYTSFIMKDHPGFSLQWTGRLGYHIWYLAFLFVMTLVSLPLLKALSKKNMLSRFLGKVAEKRFGILAFLLGIIVLDLIIRPLFPEYLN
;
A
#
# COMPACT_ATOMS: atom_id res chain seq x y z
N MET A 1 26.80 -19.72 -21.91
CA MET A 1 25.64 -18.87 -22.27
C MET A 1 24.99 -18.35 -21.00
N ILE A 2 25.11 -17.05 -20.73
CA ILE A 2 24.36 -16.39 -19.64
C ILE A 2 22.89 -16.42 -20.08
N SER A 3 22.04 -17.16 -19.37
CA SER A 3 20.59 -17.13 -19.59
C SER A 3 20.12 -15.68 -19.51
N GLN A 4 19.77 -15.08 -20.64
CA GLN A 4 19.10 -13.78 -20.68
C GLN A 4 17.90 -13.87 -19.75
N LYS A 5 17.85 -12.97 -18.78
CA LYS A 5 16.79 -12.97 -17.77
C LYS A 5 15.55 -12.39 -18.44
N GLU A 6 14.67 -13.27 -18.90
CA GLU A 6 13.49 -12.89 -19.67
C GLU A 6 12.63 -11.88 -18.89
N ARG A 7 12.34 -10.74 -19.54
CA ARG A 7 11.50 -9.69 -18.97
C ARG A 7 10.03 -10.09 -19.13
N LEU A 8 9.31 -10.16 -18.03
CA LEU A 8 7.90 -10.55 -18.03
C LEU A 8 7.01 -9.33 -18.31
N TYR A 9 6.81 -9.00 -19.58
CA TYR A 9 6.06 -7.80 -20.01
C TYR A 9 4.64 -7.72 -19.45
N TYR A 10 3.94 -8.85 -19.32
CA TYR A 10 2.59 -8.88 -18.76
C TYR A 10 2.54 -8.40 -17.30
N LEU A 11 3.57 -8.64 -16.50
CA LEU A 11 3.65 -8.13 -15.12
C LEU A 11 3.90 -6.63 -15.09
N ASP A 12 4.66 -6.11 -16.06
CA ASP A 12 4.87 -4.67 -16.18
C ASP A 12 3.59 -3.96 -16.60
N CYS A 13 2.85 -4.50 -17.59
CA CYS A 13 1.53 -3.98 -17.97
C CYS A 13 0.54 -4.02 -16.79
N LEU A 14 0.50 -5.14 -16.06
CA LEU A 14 -0.38 -5.27 -14.90
C LEU A 14 0.00 -4.30 -13.77
N ARG A 15 1.30 -4.02 -13.60
CA ARG A 15 1.77 -2.97 -12.67
C ARG A 15 1.28 -1.59 -13.11
N ILE A 16 1.45 -1.24 -14.38
CA ILE A 16 0.99 0.05 -14.93
C ILE A 16 -0.52 0.20 -14.72
N LEU A 17 -1.29 -0.84 -15.03
CA LEU A 17 -2.74 -0.87 -14.79
C LEU A 17 -3.07 -0.66 -13.31
N ALA A 18 -2.41 -1.40 -12.40
CA ALA A 18 -2.70 -1.35 -10.97
C ALA A 18 -2.46 0.05 -10.37
N PHE A 19 -1.33 0.69 -10.71
CA PHE A 19 -1.02 2.05 -10.24
C PHE A 19 -1.81 3.13 -10.99
N GLY A 20 -2.10 2.94 -12.28
CA GLY A 20 -2.98 3.83 -13.04
C GLY A 20 -4.39 3.85 -12.47
N LEU A 21 -4.93 2.68 -12.11
CA LEU A 21 -6.21 2.55 -11.43
C LEU A 21 -6.19 3.26 -10.06
N LEU A 22 -5.09 3.15 -9.31
CA LEU A 22 -4.96 3.86 -8.03
C LEU A 22 -5.03 5.38 -8.22
N PHE A 23 -4.40 5.90 -9.26
CA PHE A 23 -4.47 7.33 -9.60
C PHE A 23 -5.91 7.75 -9.91
N VAL A 24 -6.57 7.03 -10.84
CA VAL A 24 -7.97 7.27 -11.20
C VAL A 24 -8.88 7.20 -9.97
N PHE A 25 -8.67 6.22 -9.09
CA PHE A 25 -9.41 6.10 -7.83
C PHE A 25 -9.31 7.40 -7.02
N HIS A 26 -8.10 7.88 -6.72
CA HIS A 26 -7.90 9.08 -5.90
C HIS A 26 -8.46 10.36 -6.56
N THR A 27 -8.37 10.49 -7.89
CA THR A 27 -8.95 11.63 -8.60
C THR A 27 -10.48 11.62 -8.59
N ILE A 28 -11.11 10.44 -8.68
CA ILE A 28 -12.58 10.33 -8.68
C ILE A 28 -13.16 10.54 -7.28
N ARG A 29 -12.39 10.34 -6.20
CA ARG A 29 -12.84 10.53 -4.81
C ARG A 29 -13.40 11.92 -4.51
N PHE A 30 -13.06 12.95 -5.27
CA PHE A 30 -13.67 14.28 -5.11
C PHE A 30 -15.16 14.28 -5.43
N PHE A 31 -15.60 13.41 -6.34
CA PHE A 31 -16.95 13.41 -6.92
C PHE A 31 -17.84 12.26 -6.46
N ASP A 32 -17.32 11.27 -5.72
CA ASP A 32 -18.18 10.22 -5.16
C ASP A 32 -19.06 10.74 -4.00
N HIS A 33 -19.83 9.87 -3.35
CA HIS A 33 -20.66 10.23 -2.19
C HIS A 33 -20.08 9.74 -0.86
N PHE A 34 -18.91 9.09 -0.88
CA PHE A 34 -18.30 8.54 0.33
C PHE A 34 -17.49 9.62 1.06
N PRO A 35 -17.34 9.52 2.40
CA PRO A 35 -16.50 10.45 3.15
C PRO A 35 -15.07 10.48 2.61
N TRP A 36 -14.57 11.70 2.36
CA TRP A 36 -13.22 11.92 1.87
C TRP A 36 -12.70 13.27 2.36
N LEU A 37 -11.44 13.54 2.05
CA LEU A 37 -10.66 14.65 2.60
C LEU A 37 -11.16 16.00 2.08
N VAL A 38 -11.47 16.05 0.79
CA VAL A 38 -12.01 17.20 0.08
C VAL A 38 -13.05 16.67 -0.91
N LYS A 39 -14.17 17.37 -1.03
CA LYS A 39 -15.31 17.01 -1.87
C LYS A 39 -15.65 18.16 -2.81
N ASN A 40 -16.09 17.82 -4.02
CA ASN A 40 -16.74 18.77 -4.90
C ASN A 40 -18.21 18.94 -4.48
N ASP A 41 -18.78 20.12 -4.73
CA ASP A 41 -20.19 20.40 -4.48
C ASP A 41 -21.09 19.51 -5.34
N GLU A 42 -20.71 19.31 -6.61
CA GLU A 42 -21.38 18.37 -7.51
C GLU A 42 -20.78 16.97 -7.38
N GLN A 43 -21.62 16.01 -7.01
CA GLN A 43 -21.26 14.59 -6.85
C GLN A 43 -21.99 13.71 -7.86
N SER A 44 -21.41 12.54 -8.15
CA SER A 44 -21.88 11.62 -9.18
C SER A 44 -22.04 10.20 -8.65
N ILE A 45 -23.19 9.59 -8.96
CA ILE A 45 -23.46 8.18 -8.65
C ILE A 45 -22.49 7.27 -9.40
N LEU A 46 -22.12 7.62 -10.63
CA LEU A 46 -21.13 6.86 -11.41
C LEU A 46 -19.76 6.88 -10.72
N ALA A 47 -19.35 8.03 -10.18
CA ALA A 47 -18.12 8.13 -9.39
C ALA A 47 -18.16 7.20 -8.17
N SER A 48 -19.28 7.19 -7.42
CA SER A 48 -19.48 6.26 -6.29
C SER A 48 -19.38 4.79 -6.71
N PHE A 49 -19.97 4.42 -7.86
CA PHE A 49 -19.88 3.06 -8.36
C PHE A 49 -18.44 2.66 -8.69
N ILE A 50 -17.72 3.51 -9.44
CA ILE A 50 -16.31 3.24 -9.81
C ILE A 50 -15.43 3.10 -8.57
N VAL A 51 -15.60 4.01 -7.61
CA VAL A 51 -14.87 3.96 -6.34
C VAL A 51 -15.20 2.69 -5.57
N GLY A 52 -16.49 2.39 -5.35
CA GLY A 52 -16.92 1.22 -4.59
C GLY A 52 -16.42 -0.07 -5.22
N PHE A 53 -16.56 -0.20 -6.53
CA PHE A 53 -16.07 -1.36 -7.29
C PHE A 53 -14.56 -1.55 -7.14
N THR A 54 -13.77 -0.49 -7.31
CA THR A 54 -12.30 -0.57 -7.23
C THR A 54 -11.80 -0.73 -5.79
N HIS A 55 -12.60 -0.36 -4.78
CA HIS A 55 -12.26 -0.48 -3.37
C HIS A 55 -12.00 -1.90 -2.90
N GLY A 56 -12.79 -2.87 -3.35
CA GLY A 56 -12.66 -4.25 -2.90
C GLY A 56 -11.32 -4.91 -3.26
N TRP A 57 -10.71 -4.54 -4.38
CA TRP A 57 -9.64 -5.37 -4.95
C TRP A 57 -8.37 -4.61 -5.36
N ARG A 58 -8.39 -3.28 -5.56
CA ARG A 58 -7.22 -2.55 -6.08
C ARG A 58 -5.97 -2.77 -5.23
N MET A 59 -6.11 -2.73 -3.90
CA MET A 59 -4.98 -2.86 -2.98
C MET A 59 -4.42 -4.28 -3.00
N HIS A 60 -5.29 -5.29 -3.07
CA HIS A 60 -4.91 -6.69 -3.22
C HIS A 60 -4.05 -6.89 -4.48
N LEU A 61 -4.45 -6.31 -5.61
CA LEU A 61 -3.68 -6.35 -6.86
C LEU A 61 -2.31 -5.68 -6.71
N ILE A 62 -2.26 -4.48 -6.12
CA ILE A 62 -1.02 -3.73 -5.92
C ILE A 62 -0.05 -4.50 -5.00
N PHE A 63 -0.54 -5.05 -3.88
CA PHE A 63 0.27 -5.88 -2.99
C PHE A 63 0.76 -7.17 -3.67
N PHE A 64 -0.08 -7.82 -4.47
CA PHE A 64 0.32 -8.99 -5.25
C PHE A 64 1.46 -8.67 -6.22
N ILE A 65 1.30 -7.64 -7.07
CA ILE A 65 2.32 -7.24 -8.05
C ILE A 65 3.62 -6.80 -7.37
N SER A 66 3.53 -6.07 -6.26
CA SER A 66 4.72 -5.70 -5.49
C SER A 66 5.39 -6.89 -4.83
N GLY A 67 4.63 -7.87 -4.34
CA GLY A 67 5.15 -9.14 -3.82
C GLY A 67 5.92 -9.92 -4.88
N VAL A 68 5.38 -10.04 -6.09
CA VAL A 68 6.07 -10.63 -7.24
C VAL A 68 7.37 -9.87 -7.55
N GLY A 69 7.33 -8.54 -7.54
CA GLY A 69 8.53 -7.70 -7.66
C GLY A 69 9.57 -7.93 -6.55
N THR A 70 9.12 -8.09 -5.29
CA THR A 70 9.95 -8.43 -4.13
C THR A 70 10.68 -9.74 -4.33
N TYR A 71 9.97 -10.77 -4.80
CA TYR A 71 10.54 -12.09 -5.07
C TYR A 71 11.66 -12.03 -6.11
N PHE A 72 11.43 -11.36 -7.24
CA PHE A 72 12.45 -11.22 -8.29
C PHE A 72 13.66 -10.39 -7.83
N ALA A 73 13.42 -9.32 -7.06
CA ALA A 73 14.48 -8.49 -6.49
C ALA A 73 15.37 -9.27 -5.51
N LEU A 74 14.75 -10.08 -4.64
CA LEU A 74 15.45 -10.95 -3.68
C LEU A 74 16.34 -11.96 -4.40
N LYS A 75 15.87 -12.55 -5.51
CA LYS A 75 16.70 -13.46 -6.32
C LYS A 75 17.91 -12.79 -6.94
N SER A 76 17.80 -11.54 -7.41
CA SER A 76 18.90 -10.82 -8.07
C SER A 76 19.97 -10.25 -7.13
N ARG A 77 19.59 -9.76 -5.94
CA ARG A 77 20.44 -8.86 -5.14
C ARG A 77 20.49 -9.26 -3.66
N LYS A 78 20.67 -10.55 -3.35
CA LYS A 78 20.55 -11.12 -1.99
C LYS A 78 21.28 -10.33 -0.88
N LYS A 79 22.54 -9.92 -1.09
CA LYS A 79 23.36 -9.23 -0.06
C LYS A 79 22.92 -7.80 0.22
N LEU A 80 22.44 -7.09 -0.81
CA LEU A 80 22.04 -5.67 -0.72
C LEU A 80 20.52 -5.48 -0.72
N PHE A 81 19.75 -6.57 -0.74
CA PHE A 81 18.31 -6.55 -0.94
C PHE A 81 17.59 -5.58 0.01
N VAL A 82 17.87 -5.67 1.31
CA VAL A 82 17.23 -4.80 2.32
C VAL A 82 17.64 -3.34 2.12
N LYS A 83 18.91 -3.06 1.82
CA LYS A 83 19.41 -1.70 1.54
C LYS A 83 18.78 -1.11 0.27
N ASP A 84 18.68 -1.90 -0.78
CA ASP A 84 18.06 -1.51 -2.05
C ASP A 84 16.55 -1.24 -1.85
N ARG A 85 15.87 -2.05 -1.02
CA ARG A 85 14.47 -1.84 -0.64
C ARG A 85 14.27 -0.61 0.21
N PHE A 86 15.12 -0.40 1.22
CA PHE A 86 15.10 0.80 2.07
C PHE A 86 15.18 2.07 1.21
N LYS A 87 16.19 2.15 0.32
CA LYS A 87 16.38 3.31 -0.55
C LYS A 87 15.21 3.55 -1.51
N ARG A 88 14.60 2.48 -2.04
CA ARG A 88 13.51 2.61 -3.02
C ARG A 88 12.14 2.89 -2.39
N LEU A 89 11.95 2.57 -1.12
CA LEU A 89 10.65 2.70 -0.45
C LEU A 89 10.67 3.82 0.59
N LEU A 90 11.63 3.82 1.52
CA LEU A 90 11.63 4.79 2.62
C LEU A 90 12.14 6.17 2.20
N VAL A 91 13.08 6.27 1.25
CA VAL A 91 13.52 7.59 0.77
C VAL A 91 12.37 8.34 0.07
N PRO A 92 11.64 7.75 -0.91
CA PRO A 92 10.48 8.41 -1.49
C PRO A 92 9.34 8.65 -0.48
N PHE A 93 9.17 7.75 0.49
CA PHE A 93 8.17 7.93 1.55
C PHE A 93 8.45 9.17 2.41
N ILE A 94 9.69 9.31 2.91
CA ILE A 94 10.11 10.47 3.71
C ILE A 94 10.02 11.75 2.87
N ALA A 95 10.49 11.72 1.63
CA ALA A 95 10.38 12.86 0.72
C ALA A 95 8.91 13.26 0.51
N GLY A 96 8.00 12.30 0.34
CA GLY A 96 6.57 12.56 0.21
C GLY A 96 5.95 13.16 1.46
N ILE A 97 6.33 12.70 2.66
CA ILE A 97 5.86 13.29 3.94
C ILE A 97 6.25 14.76 4.07
N ILE A 98 7.43 15.13 3.57
CA ILE A 98 7.97 16.49 3.68
C ILE A 98 7.43 17.40 2.57
N LEU A 99 7.30 16.89 1.34
CA LEU A 99 7.05 17.72 0.16
C LEU A 99 5.62 17.63 -0.36
N ILE A 100 4.98 16.46 -0.28
CA ILE A 100 3.72 16.16 -0.96
C ILE A 100 2.54 16.24 0.01
N ILE A 101 2.68 15.67 1.21
CA ILE A 101 1.60 15.58 2.20
C ILE A 101 1.21 16.94 2.82
N PRO A 102 2.14 17.86 3.17
CA PRO A 102 1.75 19.10 3.83
C PRO A 102 0.82 19.98 2.98
N PRO A 103 1.06 20.19 1.67
CA PRO A 103 0.10 20.91 0.82
C PRO A 103 -1.28 20.25 0.72
N GLN A 104 -1.34 18.91 0.71
CA GLN A 104 -2.61 18.17 0.71
C GLN A 104 -3.38 18.39 2.01
N LYS A 105 -2.69 18.26 3.14
CA LYS A 105 -3.23 18.47 4.49
C LYS A 105 -3.64 19.91 4.73
N PHE A 106 -2.90 20.88 4.19
CA PHE A 106 -3.27 22.29 4.20
C PHE A 106 -4.59 22.52 3.44
N THR A 107 -4.70 21.96 2.24
CA THR A 107 -5.92 22.09 1.41
C THR A 107 -7.13 21.47 2.12
N GLU A 108 -6.96 20.28 2.72
CA GLU A 108 -7.98 19.65 3.57
C GLU A 108 -8.36 20.54 4.75
N ALA A 109 -7.39 21.13 5.45
CA ALA A 109 -7.64 21.97 6.63
C ALA A 109 -8.40 23.26 6.28
N ILE A 110 -8.07 23.90 5.15
CA ILE A 110 -8.79 25.08 4.64
C ILE A 110 -10.21 24.69 4.24
N PHE A 111 -10.37 23.59 3.49
CA PHE A 111 -11.67 23.12 3.02
C PHE A 111 -12.63 22.81 4.19
N ASN A 112 -12.12 22.20 5.26
CA ASN A 112 -12.92 21.87 6.45
C ASN A 112 -13.02 23.02 7.48
N GLY A 113 -12.41 24.17 7.21
CA GLY A 113 -12.39 25.31 8.14
C GLY A 113 -11.59 25.07 9.43
N TRP A 114 -10.70 24.07 9.46
CA TRP A 114 -9.85 23.73 10.61
C TRP A 114 -8.64 24.66 10.76
N PHE A 115 -8.32 25.42 9.72
CA PHE A 115 -7.20 26.34 9.71
C PHE A 115 -7.56 27.58 8.89
N ASN A 116 -7.21 28.76 9.39
CA ASN A 116 -7.31 30.02 8.66
C ASN A 116 -5.92 30.67 8.66
N GLY A 117 -5.32 30.79 7.48
CA GLY A 117 -3.98 31.35 7.34
C GLY A 117 -3.31 30.95 6.03
N SER A 118 -2.06 31.38 5.87
CA SER A 118 -1.23 31.06 4.73
C SER A 118 -0.63 29.66 4.82
N ILE A 119 -0.26 29.09 3.67
CA ILE A 119 0.44 27.79 3.61
C ILE A 119 1.75 27.81 4.39
N TRP A 120 2.43 28.96 4.48
CA TRP A 120 3.69 29.10 5.22
C TRP A 120 3.48 28.98 6.73
N GLU A 121 2.40 29.56 7.26
CA GLU A 121 2.02 29.40 8.67
C GLU A 121 1.65 27.96 8.96
N TYR A 122 0.92 27.31 8.05
CA TYR A 122 0.58 25.90 8.19
C TYR A 122 1.82 25.00 8.19
N ILE A 123 2.77 25.19 7.26
CA ILE A 123 4.00 24.40 7.20
C ILE A 123 4.84 24.58 8.47
N LYS A 124 4.94 25.79 9.01
CA LYS A 124 5.65 26.04 10.29
C LYS A 124 5.01 25.29 11.46
N ALA A 125 3.67 25.19 11.47
CA ALA A 125 2.92 24.46 12.49
C ALA A 125 2.75 22.96 12.18
N TYR A 126 3.06 22.51 10.96
CA TYR A 126 2.78 21.14 10.50
C TYR A 126 3.45 20.08 11.39
N THR A 127 4.70 20.30 11.79
CA THR A 127 5.42 19.38 12.68
C THR A 127 4.75 19.25 14.05
N SER A 128 4.22 20.35 14.61
CA SER A 128 3.53 20.31 15.89
C SER A 128 2.15 19.64 15.76
N PHE A 129 1.44 19.85 14.66
CA PHE A 129 0.17 19.16 14.37
C PHE A 129 0.35 17.64 14.27
N ILE A 130 1.33 17.17 13.49
CA ILE A 130 1.61 15.73 13.37
C ILE A 130 1.95 15.09 14.71
N MET A 131 2.76 15.76 15.53
CA MET A 131 3.19 15.21 16.83
C MET A 131 2.08 15.25 17.88
N LYS A 132 1.16 16.22 17.81
CA LYS A 132 0.07 16.38 18.78
C LYS A 132 -1.02 15.33 18.62
N ASP A 133 -1.40 15.01 17.38
CA ASP A 133 -2.51 14.07 17.16
C ASP A 133 -2.16 12.65 17.61
N HIS A 134 -0.88 12.23 17.51
CA HIS A 134 -0.48 10.85 17.80
C HIS A 134 0.99 10.73 18.28
N PRO A 135 1.24 10.85 19.60
CA PRO A 135 2.56 10.60 20.14
C PRO A 135 2.87 9.09 20.15
N GLY A 136 3.70 8.61 19.22
CA GLY A 136 4.28 7.26 19.28
C GLY A 136 4.69 6.64 17.95
N PHE A 137 5.57 5.65 18.00
CA PHE A 137 6.02 4.89 16.82
C PHE A 137 5.17 3.61 16.65
N SER A 138 4.04 3.73 15.95
CA SER A 138 3.18 2.58 15.62
C SER A 138 2.96 2.43 14.10
N LEU A 139 2.51 1.25 13.67
CA LEU A 139 2.19 1.02 12.26
C LEU A 139 0.98 1.87 11.81
N GLN A 140 0.02 2.07 12.71
CA GLN A 140 -1.12 2.98 12.49
C GLN A 140 -0.65 4.43 12.32
N TRP A 141 0.26 4.89 13.18
CA TRP A 141 0.86 6.22 13.08
C TRP A 141 1.59 6.40 11.75
N THR A 142 2.39 5.40 11.35
CA THR A 142 3.09 5.39 10.06
C THR A 142 2.12 5.48 8.89
N GLY A 143 0.96 4.82 8.99
CA GLY A 143 -0.10 4.90 8.00
C GLY A 143 -0.74 6.28 7.90
N ARG A 144 -1.09 6.88 9.04
CA ARG A 144 -1.66 8.24 9.11
C ARG A 144 -0.68 9.29 8.60
N LEU A 145 0.58 9.21 9.02
CA LEU A 145 1.67 10.08 8.57
C LEU A 145 1.88 9.96 7.06
N GLY A 146 1.77 8.75 6.52
CA GLY A 146 1.94 8.48 5.11
C GLY A 146 0.78 8.95 4.22
N TYR A 147 -0.40 9.24 4.78
CA TYR A 147 -1.58 9.67 4.04
C TYR A 147 -1.77 8.84 2.75
N HIS A 148 -1.87 9.42 1.55
CA HIS A 148 -2.00 8.65 0.30
C HIS A 148 -0.83 7.73 -0.08
N ILE A 149 0.35 7.92 0.51
CA ILE A 149 1.57 7.13 0.21
C ILE A 149 1.94 6.13 1.30
N TRP A 150 1.05 5.89 2.27
CA TRP A 150 1.21 4.92 3.38
C TRP A 150 1.72 3.56 2.91
N TYR A 151 1.29 3.15 1.72
CA TYR A 151 1.63 1.88 1.09
C TYR A 151 3.14 1.60 1.03
N LEU A 152 3.99 2.62 0.85
CA LEU A 152 5.44 2.44 0.73
C LEU A 152 6.06 1.91 2.02
N ALA A 153 5.68 2.49 3.16
CA ALA A 153 6.16 2.06 4.47
C ALA A 153 5.63 0.67 4.83
N PHE A 154 4.35 0.41 4.56
CA PHE A 154 3.75 -0.91 4.79
C PHE A 154 4.40 -1.98 3.92
N LEU A 155 4.67 -1.70 2.64
CA LEU A 155 5.37 -2.63 1.77
C LEU A 155 6.80 -2.93 2.27
N PHE A 156 7.49 -1.94 2.83
CA PHE A 156 8.81 -2.15 3.42
C PHE A 156 8.73 -3.06 4.65
N VAL A 157 7.82 -2.78 5.60
CA VAL A 157 7.61 -3.60 6.80
C VAL A 157 7.21 -5.03 6.40
N MET A 158 6.24 -5.19 5.51
CA MET A 158 5.81 -6.51 5.00
C MET A 158 6.94 -7.24 4.30
N THR A 159 7.83 -6.54 3.59
CA THR A 159 9.02 -7.15 2.98
C THR A 159 9.98 -7.68 4.05
N LEU A 160 10.18 -6.97 5.16
CA LEU A 160 11.04 -7.44 6.25
C LEU A 160 10.41 -8.63 6.98
N VAL A 161 9.13 -8.55 7.32
CA VAL A 161 8.38 -9.61 8.02
C VAL A 161 8.30 -10.88 7.18
N SER A 162 8.12 -10.76 5.86
CA SER A 162 8.07 -11.92 4.95
C SER A 162 9.45 -12.49 4.60
N LEU A 163 10.55 -11.77 4.87
CA LEU A 163 11.88 -12.19 4.44
C LEU A 163 12.34 -13.55 5.01
N PRO A 164 12.12 -13.89 6.30
CA PRO A 164 12.44 -15.21 6.83
C PRO A 164 11.70 -16.32 6.09
N LEU A 165 10.40 -16.12 5.85
CA LEU A 165 9.56 -17.06 5.09
C LEU A 165 10.07 -17.21 3.66
N LEU A 166 10.33 -16.12 2.95
CA LEU A 166 10.86 -16.16 1.57
C LEU A 166 12.23 -16.87 1.51
N LYS A 167 13.09 -16.67 2.51
CA LYS A 167 14.36 -17.39 2.63
C LYS A 167 14.14 -18.88 2.89
N ALA A 168 13.23 -19.25 3.78
CA ALA A 168 12.90 -20.64 4.07
C ALA A 168 12.35 -21.36 2.83
N LEU A 169 11.45 -20.72 2.09
CA LEU A 169 10.87 -21.25 0.85
C LEU A 169 11.91 -21.43 -0.27
N SER A 170 13.00 -20.66 -0.24
CA SER A 170 14.07 -20.81 -1.23
C SER A 170 14.97 -22.03 -1.01
N LYS A 171 14.89 -22.69 0.16
CA LYS A 171 15.72 -23.86 0.52
C LYS A 171 15.18 -25.22 0.03
N LYS A 172 14.16 -25.26 -0.85
CA LYS A 172 13.53 -26.50 -1.36
C LYS A 172 13.10 -27.52 -0.26
N ASN A 173 12.73 -27.00 0.91
CA ASN A 173 12.27 -27.80 2.06
C ASN A 173 10.86 -28.40 1.86
N MET A 174 10.39 -29.20 2.83
CA MET A 174 9.05 -29.81 2.79
C MET A 174 7.94 -28.77 2.55
N LEU A 175 7.98 -27.63 3.24
CA LEU A 175 7.03 -26.53 3.07
C LEU A 175 6.98 -26.03 1.62
N SER A 176 8.13 -25.75 1.01
CA SER A 176 8.20 -25.28 -0.38
C SER A 176 7.64 -26.29 -1.38
N ARG A 177 7.85 -27.60 -1.13
CA ARG A 177 7.30 -28.68 -1.96
C ARG A 177 5.79 -28.79 -1.81
N PHE A 178 5.28 -28.70 -0.59
CA PHE A 178 3.84 -28.72 -0.32
C PHE A 178 3.14 -27.51 -0.98
N LEU A 179 3.64 -26.29 -0.74
CA LEU A 179 3.07 -25.09 -1.33
C LEU A 179 3.16 -25.10 -2.86
N GLY A 180 4.24 -25.65 -3.43
CA GLY A 180 4.37 -25.84 -4.88
C GLY A 180 3.29 -26.77 -5.44
N LYS A 181 3.10 -27.94 -4.83
CA LYS A 181 2.03 -28.89 -5.23
C LYS A 181 0.64 -28.28 -5.13
N VAL A 182 0.39 -27.44 -4.13
CA VAL A 182 -0.87 -26.71 -4.03
C VAL A 182 -0.98 -25.73 -5.18
N ALA A 183 0.02 -24.87 -5.39
CA ALA A 183 0.01 -23.83 -6.43
C ALA A 183 -0.08 -24.36 -7.87
N GLU A 184 0.42 -25.56 -8.14
CA GLU A 184 0.33 -26.22 -9.47
C GLU A 184 -1.09 -26.70 -9.83
N LYS A 185 -1.99 -26.84 -8.85
CA LYS A 185 -3.39 -27.20 -9.12
C LYS A 185 -4.14 -26.00 -9.71
N ARG A 186 -5.06 -26.26 -10.66
CA ARG A 186 -5.88 -25.25 -11.36
C ARG A 186 -6.51 -24.20 -10.44
N PHE A 187 -6.99 -24.61 -9.26
CA PHE A 187 -7.61 -23.73 -8.25
C PHE A 187 -6.78 -23.60 -6.98
N GLY A 188 -5.55 -24.11 -6.98
CA GLY A 188 -4.67 -24.12 -5.83
C GLY A 188 -4.34 -22.73 -5.29
N ILE A 189 -4.33 -21.72 -6.16
CA ILE A 189 -4.12 -20.34 -5.74
C ILE A 189 -5.25 -19.81 -4.85
N LEU A 190 -6.48 -20.32 -5.02
CA LEU A 190 -7.64 -19.95 -4.19
C LEU A 190 -7.48 -20.47 -2.75
N ALA A 191 -6.71 -21.53 -2.53
CA ALA A 191 -6.42 -22.00 -1.18
C ALA A 191 -5.64 -20.94 -0.36
N PHE A 192 -4.80 -20.14 -1.02
CA PHE A 192 -4.12 -19.01 -0.34
C PHE A 192 -5.09 -17.87 -0.03
N LEU A 193 -6.12 -17.65 -0.87
CA LEU A 193 -7.19 -16.70 -0.54
C LEU A 193 -7.98 -17.18 0.67
N LEU A 194 -8.26 -18.49 0.77
CA LEU A 194 -8.91 -19.06 1.96
C LEU A 194 -8.08 -18.79 3.22
N GLY A 195 -6.76 -18.95 3.16
CA GLY A 195 -5.86 -18.59 4.26
C GLY A 195 -5.95 -17.12 4.66
N ILE A 196 -6.05 -16.21 3.69
CA ILE A 196 -6.26 -14.77 3.96
C ILE A 196 -7.62 -14.52 4.61
N ILE A 197 -8.70 -15.16 4.13
CA ILE A 197 -10.04 -15.05 4.70
C ILE A 197 -10.05 -15.57 6.15
N VAL A 198 -9.42 -16.72 6.40
CA VAL A 198 -9.32 -17.28 7.76
C VAL A 198 -8.54 -16.34 8.68
N LEU A 199 -7.42 -15.78 8.20
CA LEU A 199 -6.66 -14.78 8.96
C LEU A 199 -7.51 -13.53 9.26
N ASP A 200 -8.28 -13.03 8.28
CA ASP A 200 -9.19 -11.91 8.47
C ASP A 200 -10.24 -12.22 9.54
N LEU A 201 -10.87 -13.40 9.49
CA LEU A 201 -11.86 -13.84 10.47
C LEU A 201 -11.29 -13.97 11.89
N ILE A 202 -10.03 -14.40 12.03
CA ILE A 202 -9.35 -14.52 13.33
C ILE A 202 -8.93 -13.15 13.87
N ILE A 203 -8.46 -12.26 13.00
CA ILE A 203 -7.92 -10.95 13.38
C ILE A 203 -9.03 -9.93 13.60
N ARG A 204 -10.14 -9.98 12.83
CA ARG A 204 -11.27 -9.05 12.93
C ARG A 204 -11.77 -8.82 14.36
N PRO A 205 -12.01 -9.85 15.18
CA PRO A 205 -12.46 -9.67 16.57
C PRO A 205 -11.46 -8.92 17.46
N LEU A 206 -10.16 -8.97 17.14
CA LEU A 206 -9.11 -8.29 17.90
C LEU A 206 -9.04 -6.79 17.58
N PHE A 207 -9.64 -6.36 16.47
CA PHE A 207 -9.63 -4.97 16.01
C PHE A 207 -11.05 -4.50 15.66
N PRO A 208 -11.97 -4.44 16.65
CA PRO A 208 -13.38 -4.13 16.41
C PRO A 208 -13.60 -2.72 15.86
N GLU A 209 -12.65 -1.82 16.06
CA GLU A 209 -12.64 -0.45 15.52
C GLU A 209 -12.75 -0.40 13.98
N TYR A 210 -12.41 -1.48 13.27
CA TYR A 210 -12.46 -1.59 11.81
C TYR A 210 -13.70 -2.38 11.30
N LEU A 211 -14.66 -2.70 12.17
CA LEU A 211 -15.88 -3.43 11.83
C LEU A 211 -17.09 -2.54 11.49
N ASN A 212 -16.95 -1.22 11.62
CA ASN A 212 -18.01 -0.22 11.39
C ASN A 212 -17.81 0.55 10.09
#